data_AF-A0AAU7LJD1-F1
#
_entry.id   AF-A0AAU7LJD1-F1
#
_cell.length_a   1.000
_cell.length_b   1.000
_cell.length_c   1.000
_cell.angle_alpha   90.00
_cell.angle_beta   90.00
_cell.angle_gamma   90.00
#
_symmetry.space_group_name_H-M   'P 1'
#
loop_
_entity.id
_entity.type
_entity.pdbx_description
1 polymer ?
#
loop_
_entity_poly.entity_id
_entity_poly.type
_entity_poly.pdbx_seq_one_letter_code
_entity_poly.pdbx_strand_id
1 'polypeptide(L)'
;MQLLKEDTSTMAKKIELLEATERKLLGDGLESCSIHELHQLENQLEKSLGKIRARKEIKLLKENAKLREKSGMQPMLPRCSTYHQEDDMNESTEVETELFIWHPERRNIKKP
;
A
#
# COMPACT_ATOMS: atom_id res chain seq x y z
N MET A 1 4.96 19.33 46.87
CA MET A 1 5.05 17.88 46.61
C MET A 1 3.74 17.26 46.12
N GLN A 2 2.56 17.70 46.56
CA GLN A 2 1.28 17.09 46.18
C GLN A 2 0.91 17.29 44.69
N LEU A 3 1.07 18.51 44.17
CA LEU A 3 0.88 18.82 42.74
C LEU A 3 1.75 17.93 41.82
N LEU A 4 3.05 17.78 42.14
CA LEU A 4 3.95 16.92 41.38
C LEU A 4 3.50 15.45 41.35
N LYS A 5 2.90 14.95 42.45
CA LYS A 5 2.34 13.59 42.51
C LYS A 5 1.09 13.46 41.63
N GLU A 6 0.24 14.49 41.60
CA GLU A 6 -0.96 14.54 40.74
C GLU A 6 -0.58 14.61 39.26
N ASP A 7 0.38 15.45 38.90
CA ASP A 7 0.92 15.55 37.53
C ASP A 7 1.51 14.22 37.07
N THR A 8 2.30 13.56 37.93
CA THR A 8 2.90 12.25 37.65
C THR A 8 1.82 11.19 37.43
N SER A 9 0.80 11.16 38.28
CA SER A 9 -0.35 10.24 38.16
C SER A 9 -1.11 10.47 36.86
N THR A 10 -1.30 11.73 36.48
CA THR A 10 -2.00 12.10 35.24
C THR A 10 -1.23 11.66 34.00
N MET A 11 0.09 11.84 33.98
CA MET A 11 0.93 11.37 32.88
C MET A 11 0.97 9.84 32.79
N ALA A 12 1.05 9.14 33.92
CA ALA A 12 1.01 7.68 33.95
C ALA A 12 -0.28 7.13 33.32
N LYS A 13 -1.45 7.68 33.70
CA LYS A 13 -2.74 7.30 33.09
C LYS A 13 -2.80 7.56 31.59
N LYS A 14 -2.19 8.66 31.13
CA LYS A 14 -2.14 9.00 29.70
C LYS A 14 -1.29 7.99 28.92
N ILE A 15 -0.16 7.58 29.48
CA ILE A 15 0.69 6.54 28.89
C ILE A 15 -0.08 5.23 28.77
N GLU A 16 -0.70 4.79 29.86
CA GLU A 16 -1.50 3.55 29.88
C GLU A 16 -2.63 3.56 28.84
N LEU A 17 -3.33 4.69 28.69
CA LEU A 17 -4.37 4.85 27.66
C LEU A 17 -3.81 4.77 26.23
N LEU A 18 -2.65 5.39 25.99
CA LEU A 18 -1.99 5.35 24.69
C LEU A 18 -1.56 3.92 24.33
N GLU A 19 -0.92 3.21 25.26
CA GLU A 19 -0.51 1.81 25.09
C GLU A 19 -1.71 0.89 24.88
N ALA A 20 -2.81 1.11 25.60
CA ALA A 20 -4.06 0.37 25.38
C ALA A 20 -4.65 0.63 23.99
N THR A 21 -4.58 1.86 23.51
CA THR A 21 -5.04 2.23 22.16
C THR A 21 -4.16 1.64 21.08
N GLU A 22 -2.83 1.62 21.29
CA GLU A 22 -1.87 0.99 20.39
C GLU A 22 -2.12 -0.51 20.25
N ARG A 23 -2.32 -1.23 21.37
CA ARG A 23 -2.69 -2.66 21.34
C ARG A 23 -3.94 -2.91 20.51
N LYS A 24 -4.99 -2.11 20.70
CA LYS A 24 -6.23 -2.20 19.89
C LYS A 24 -5.95 -1.98 18.40
N LEU A 25 -5.16 -0.95 18.04
CA LEU A 25 -4.78 -0.68 16.65
C LEU A 25 -3.98 -1.83 16.01
N LEU A 26 -3.26 -2.63 16.81
CA LEU A 26 -2.52 -3.80 16.38
C LEU A 26 -3.37 -5.07 16.32
N GLY A 27 -4.64 -5.01 16.73
CA GLY A 27 -5.57 -6.14 16.71
C GLY A 27 -5.71 -6.89 18.04
N ASP A 28 -5.05 -6.42 19.10
CA ASP A 28 -5.06 -7.09 20.41
C ASP A 28 -6.19 -6.57 21.32
N GLY A 29 -6.82 -7.47 22.09
CA GLY A 29 -7.78 -7.10 23.14
C GLY A 29 -9.11 -6.53 22.63
N LEU A 30 -9.48 -6.88 21.40
CA LEU A 30 -10.70 -6.41 20.73
C LEU A 30 -11.98 -7.06 21.27
N GLU A 31 -11.89 -8.13 22.06
CA GLU A 31 -13.04 -8.83 22.65
C GLU A 31 -13.86 -7.92 23.57
N SER A 32 -13.21 -6.89 24.12
CA SER A 32 -13.83 -5.87 24.98
C SER A 32 -14.42 -4.68 24.23
N CYS A 33 -14.18 -4.56 22.91
CA CYS A 33 -14.64 -3.44 22.10
C CYS A 33 -16.08 -3.62 21.65
N SER A 34 -16.85 -2.54 21.70
CA SER A 34 -18.16 -2.47 21.06
C SER A 34 -18.03 -2.40 19.53
N ILE A 35 -19.09 -2.81 18.82
CA ILE A 35 -19.15 -2.75 17.35
C ILE A 35 -18.84 -1.33 16.83
N HIS A 36 -19.32 -0.30 17.52
CA HIS A 36 -19.05 1.09 17.15
C HIS A 36 -17.56 1.44 17.26
N GLU A 37 -16.90 1.03 18.35
CA GLU A 37 -15.46 1.25 18.53
C GLU A 37 -14.63 0.49 17.50
N LEU A 38 -14.99 -0.75 17.18
CA LEU A 38 -14.35 -1.53 16.12
C LEU A 38 -14.46 -0.83 14.76
N HIS A 39 -15.64 -0.35 14.39
CA HIS A 39 -15.84 0.36 13.13
C HIS A 39 -15.05 1.69 13.08
N GLN A 40 -14.96 2.41 14.21
CA GLN A 40 -14.14 3.61 14.30
C GLN A 40 -12.64 3.28 14.10
N LEU A 41 -12.18 2.19 14.72
CA LEU A 41 -10.81 1.70 14.61
C LEU A 41 -10.45 1.34 13.16
N GLU A 42 -11.32 0.59 12.49
CA GLU A 42 -11.18 0.20 11.09
C GLU A 42 -11.04 1.42 10.17
N ASN A 43 -11.97 2.38 10.27
CA ASN A 43 -11.95 3.62 9.50
C ASN A 43 -10.68 4.46 9.76
N GLN A 44 -10.17 4.47 11.00
CA GLN A 44 -8.90 5.13 11.33
C GLN A 44 -7.70 4.42 10.68
N LEU A 45 -7.67 3.10 10.72
CA LEU A 45 -6.63 2.29 10.08
C LEU A 45 -6.65 2.46 8.56
N GLU A 46 -7.81 2.37 7.92
CA GLU A 46 -7.97 2.55 6.48
C GLU A 46 -7.41 3.91 6.02
N LYS A 47 -7.86 5.01 6.66
CA LYS A 47 -7.41 6.36 6.33
C LYS A 47 -5.92 6.56 6.53
N SER A 48 -5.37 6.04 7.62
CA SER A 48 -3.94 6.20 7.93
C SER A 48 -3.06 5.36 6.99
N LEU A 49 -3.47 4.13 6.68
CA LEU A 49 -2.79 3.27 5.71
C LEU A 49 -2.85 3.85 4.30
N GLY A 50 -3.98 4.41 3.87
CA GLY A 50 -4.10 5.12 2.60
C GLY A 50 -3.06 6.24 2.48
N LYS A 51 -2.91 7.07 3.53
CA LYS A 51 -1.89 8.13 3.58
C LYS A 51 -0.46 7.57 3.54
N ILE A 52 -0.19 6.48 4.25
CA ILE A 52 1.13 5.83 4.26
C ILE A 52 1.48 5.28 2.88
N ARG A 53 0.54 4.58 2.22
CA ARG A 53 0.72 4.03 0.88
C ARG A 53 1.01 5.13 -0.15
N ALA A 54 0.21 6.20 -0.17
CA ALA A 54 0.42 7.32 -1.08
C ALA A 54 1.82 7.97 -0.89
N ARG A 55 2.25 8.16 0.36
CA ARG A 55 3.59 8.69 0.64
C ARG A 55 4.70 7.75 0.19
N LYS A 56 4.54 6.45 0.41
CA LYS A 56 5.51 5.41 -0.03
C LYS A 56 5.59 5.37 -1.55
N GLU A 57 4.47 5.42 -2.24
CA GLU A 57 4.40 5.46 -3.70
C GLU A 57 5.15 6.66 -4.28
N ILE A 58 4.87 7.86 -3.78
CA ILE A 58 5.58 9.09 -4.20
C ILE A 58 7.09 8.96 -3.97
N LYS A 59 7.50 8.41 -2.82
CA LYS A 59 8.92 8.21 -2.50
C LYS A 59 9.59 7.23 -3.47
N LEU A 60 8.95 6.09 -3.74
CA LEU A 60 9.47 5.07 -4.65
C LEU A 60 9.51 5.57 -6.10
N LEU A 61 8.51 6.34 -6.54
CA LEU A 61 8.52 6.97 -7.87
C LEU A 61 9.71 7.92 -8.03
N LYS A 62 9.98 8.76 -7.01
CA LYS A 62 11.14 9.66 -7.01
C LYS A 62 12.47 8.91 -7.05
N GLU A 63 12.59 7.85 -6.25
CA GLU A 63 13.81 7.03 -6.20
C GLU A 63 14.05 6.30 -7.52
N ASN A 64 13.01 5.70 -8.10
CA ASN A 64 13.08 5.07 -9.41
C ASN A 64 13.46 6.06 -10.51
N ALA A 65 12.86 7.26 -10.52
CA ALA A 65 13.23 8.29 -11.50
C ALA A 65 14.73 8.62 -11.42
N LYS A 66 15.26 8.81 -10.21
CA LYS A 66 16.69 9.06 -9.97
C LYS A 66 17.59 7.91 -10.42
N LEU A 67 17.17 6.66 -10.20
CA LEU A 67 17.93 5.49 -10.64
C LEU A 67 17.92 5.36 -12.16
N ARG A 68 16.78 5.62 -12.81
CA ARG A 68 16.66 5.54 -14.27
C ARG A 68 17.50 6.61 -14.97
N GLU A 69 17.52 7.84 -14.45
CA GLU A 69 18.41 8.90 -14.91
C GLU A 69 19.88 8.46 -14.86
N LYS A 70 20.33 7.88 -13.75
CA LYS A 70 21.69 7.36 -13.61
C LYS A 70 22.00 6.22 -14.59
N SER A 71 21.01 5.41 -14.92
CA SER A 71 21.14 4.28 -15.84
C SER A 71 20.92 4.65 -17.31
N GLY A 72 20.75 5.95 -17.64
CA GLY A 72 20.48 6.40 -19.01
C GLY A 72 19.13 5.97 -19.57
N MET A 73 18.20 5.56 -18.71
CA MET A 73 16.83 5.18 -19.09
C MET A 73 15.90 6.40 -19.01
N GLN A 74 14.88 6.44 -19.87
CA GLN A 74 13.82 7.46 -19.81
C GLN A 74 13.09 7.45 -18.44
N PRO A 75 12.31 8.46 -18.03
CA PRO A 75 11.44 8.38 -16.86
C PRO A 75 10.22 7.45 -17.11
N MET A 76 9.67 6.84 -16.05
CA MET A 76 8.49 5.95 -16.16
C MET A 76 7.33 6.74 -15.61
N LEU A 77 6.26 6.89 -16.39
CA LEU A 77 5.05 7.52 -15.88
C LEU A 77 4.43 6.62 -14.79
N PRO A 78 3.84 7.20 -13.74
CA PRO A 78 3.10 6.44 -12.75
C PRO A 78 2.02 5.66 -13.47
N ARG A 79 2.09 4.32 -13.43
CA ARG A 79 1.00 3.48 -13.92
C ARG A 79 -0.08 3.57 -12.85
N CYS A 80 -1.11 4.38 -13.10
CA CYS A 80 -2.24 4.54 -12.20
C CYS A 80 -2.83 3.16 -11.92
N SER A 81 -2.68 2.65 -10.69
CA SER A 81 -3.45 1.50 -10.25
C SER A 81 -4.83 2.03 -9.85
N THR A 82 -5.74 2.12 -10.81
CA THR A 82 -7.16 2.20 -10.51
C THR A 82 -7.52 0.96 -9.70
N TYR A 83 -7.94 1.19 -8.46
CA TYR A 83 -8.69 0.19 -7.71
C TYR A 83 -9.88 -0.22 -8.59
N HIS A 84 -10.04 -1.53 -8.77
CA HIS A 84 -11.12 -2.09 -9.58
C HIS A 84 -12.46 -1.67 -8.95
N GLN A 85 -13.14 -0.73 -9.60
CA GLN A 85 -14.60 -0.74 -9.64
C GLN A 85 -14.95 -1.63 -10.82
N GLU A 86 -15.57 -2.76 -10.53
CA GLU A 86 -16.31 -3.54 -11.50
C GLU A 86 -17.38 -2.63 -12.07
N ASP A 87 -17.18 -2.17 -13.31
CA ASP A 87 -18.26 -1.71 -14.17
C ASP A 87 -18.04 -2.36 -15.54
N ASP A 88 -19.06 -3.10 -15.95
CA ASP A 88 -19.23 -3.77 -17.23
C ASP A 88 -18.79 -2.90 -18.42
N MET A 89 -17.94 -3.49 -19.27
CA MET A 89 -18.11 -3.62 -20.72
C MET A 89 -16.76 -3.98 -21.33
N ASN A 90 -16.47 -5.28 -21.31
CA ASN A 90 -15.45 -5.88 -22.16
C ASN A 90 -15.90 -5.79 -23.62
N GLU A 91 -15.49 -4.75 -24.34
CA GLU A 91 -15.45 -4.80 -25.80
C GLU A 91 -14.05 -5.26 -26.22
N SER A 92 -13.91 -6.59 -26.31
CA SER A 92 -12.71 -7.23 -26.84
C SER A 92 -12.60 -6.89 -28.32
N THR A 93 -11.80 -5.89 -28.65
CA THR A 93 -11.31 -5.77 -30.03
C THR A 93 -10.20 -6.80 -30.19
N GLU A 94 -10.50 -7.84 -30.96
CA GLU A 94 -9.54 -8.88 -31.34
C GLU A 94 -8.48 -8.25 -32.25
N VAL A 95 -7.31 -7.98 -31.70
CA VAL A 95 -6.13 -7.61 -32.48
C VAL A 95 -5.36 -8.89 -32.75
N GLU A 96 -5.34 -9.31 -34.01
CA GLU A 96 -4.55 -10.45 -34.47
C GLU A 96 -3.07 -10.16 -34.23
N THR A 97 -2.54 -10.68 -33.12
CA THR A 97 -1.11 -10.61 -32.81
C THR A 97 -0.52 -11.96 -33.20
N GLU A 98 0.31 -11.99 -34.24
CA GLU A 98 1.13 -13.16 -34.59
C GLU A 98 2.25 -13.33 -33.54
N LEU A 99 1.86 -13.64 -32.31
CA LEU A 99 2.76 -13.90 -31.21
C LEU A 99 2.94 -15.42 -31.06
N PHE A 100 4.01 -15.94 -31.65
CA PHE A 100 4.43 -17.33 -31.47
C PHE A 100 5.03 -17.50 -30.07
N ILE A 101 4.19 -17.87 -29.09
CA ILE A 101 4.62 -18.28 -27.76
C ILE A 101 4.97 -19.77 -27.79
N TRP A 102 5.86 -20.21 -28.68
CA TRP A 102 6.56 -21.48 -28.49
C TRP A 102 8.00 -21.40 -28.98
N HIS A 103 8.84 -22.15 -28.28
CA HIS A 103 10.29 -22.27 -28.41
C HIS A 103 10.85 -22.01 -29.83
N PRO A 104 11.92 -21.20 -30.02
CA PRO A 104 12.46 -20.95 -31.36
C PRO A 104 12.91 -22.25 -32.00
N GLU A 105 12.24 -22.63 -33.09
CA GLU A 105 12.60 -23.81 -33.87
C GLU A 105 13.95 -23.53 -34.56
N ARG A 106 14.91 -24.45 -34.37
CA ARG A 106 16.24 -24.33 -34.98
C ARG A 106 16.08 -24.32 -36.50
N ARG A 107 16.21 -23.15 -37.12
CA ARG A 107 16.31 -23.02 -38.57
C ARG A 107 17.56 -23.77 -39.04
N ASN A 108 17.40 -24.99 -39.53
CA ASN A 108 18.44 -25.67 -40.30
C ASN A 108 18.56 -24.94 -41.63
N ILE A 109 19.55 -24.05 -41.71
CA ILE A 109 19.91 -23.37 -42.95
C ILE A 109 20.50 -24.42 -43.88
N LYS A 110 19.73 -24.89 -44.87
CA LYS A 110 20.33 -25.48 -46.08
C LYS A 110 20.73 -24.31 -46.98
N LYS A 111 22.03 -24.06 -47.07
CA LYS A 111 22.61 -23.12 -48.03
C LYS A 111 22.48 -23.70 -49.45
N PRO A 112 22.08 -22.90 -50.46
CA PRO A 112 22.62 -23.04 -51.80
C PRO A 112 24.05 -22.50 -51.88
#